data_AF-A0A925U0X8-F1
#
_entry.id   AF-A0A925U0X8-F1
#
_cell.length_a   1.000
_cell.length_b   1.000
_cell.length_c   1.000
_cell.angle_alpha   90.00
_cell.angle_beta   90.00
_cell.angle_gamma   90.00
#
_symmetry.space_group_name_H-M   'P 1'
#
loop_
_entity.id
_entity.type
_entity.pdbx_description
1 polymer ?
#
loop_
_entity_poly.entity_id
_entity_poly.type
_entity_poly.pdbx_seq_one_letter_code
_entity_poly.pdbx_strand_id
1 'polypeptide(L)'
;MAYATATTRVTGDYGGLAKLLHWVTAALIFAMVGLGVYMTQEGLDLATKFRLYQLHKSIGVTVLAITVIRLVARQINGVPALPAHVHGWERFAAHAAHGALYALVFSMTLTGWAMVSVAAFSIPTMLYGVIPWPHIPFLAELSAEDKKTAEAVFKQTHEIFAYTLTALIV
;
A
#
# COMPACT_ATOMS: atom_id res chain seq x y z
N MET A 1 1.87 -44.46 -1.42
CA MET A 1 2.54 -43.14 -1.29
C MET A 1 1.47 -42.11 -1.00
N ALA A 2 1.26 -41.75 0.27
CA ALA A 2 0.28 -40.74 0.68
C ALA A 2 1.05 -39.52 1.19
N TYR A 3 0.76 -38.36 0.60
CA TYR A 3 1.35 -37.08 0.98
C TYR A 3 0.93 -36.72 2.41
N ALA A 4 1.91 -36.45 3.26
CA ALA A 4 1.68 -35.91 4.60
C ALA A 4 1.16 -34.47 4.47
N THR A 5 -0.14 -34.27 4.69
CA THR A 5 -0.74 -32.95 4.89
C THR A 5 -0.17 -32.36 6.17
N ALA A 6 0.77 -31.42 6.04
CA ALA A 6 1.28 -30.67 7.17
C ALA A 6 0.23 -29.65 7.63
N THR A 7 -0.76 -30.10 8.41
CA THR A 7 -1.71 -29.23 9.10
C THR A 7 -1.03 -28.69 10.36
N THR A 8 -0.19 -27.67 10.24
CA THR A 8 0.45 -27.05 11.40
C THR A 8 -0.50 -26.06 12.10
N ARG A 9 -1.02 -26.52 13.25
CA ARG A 9 -1.49 -25.81 14.46
C ARG A 9 -2.30 -24.52 14.28
N VAL A 10 -3.60 -24.65 14.55
CA VAL A 10 -4.44 -23.57 15.10
C VAL A 10 -4.03 -23.34 16.56
N THR A 11 -2.96 -22.59 16.79
CA THR A 11 -2.84 -21.82 18.04
C THR A 11 -3.74 -20.60 17.90
N GLY A 12 -4.44 -20.18 18.95
CA GLY A 12 -5.40 -19.05 18.93
C GLY A 12 -4.81 -17.66 18.59
N ASP A 13 -3.60 -17.62 18.03
CA ASP A 13 -2.80 -16.45 17.74
C ASP A 13 -2.47 -16.37 16.25
N TYR A 14 -2.24 -15.15 15.76
CA TYR A 14 -1.65 -14.95 14.43
C TYR A 14 -0.27 -15.60 14.34
N GLY A 15 -0.02 -16.32 13.24
CA GLY A 15 1.28 -16.91 12.95
C GLY A 15 2.41 -15.87 12.85
N GLY A 16 3.65 -16.28 13.13
CA GLY A 16 4.81 -15.39 13.17
C GLY A 16 5.02 -14.57 11.88
N LEU A 17 4.80 -15.19 10.71
CA LEU A 17 4.89 -14.49 9.43
C LEU A 17 3.83 -13.37 9.31
N ALA A 18 2.60 -13.59 9.76
CA ALA A 18 1.55 -12.58 9.71
C ALA A 18 1.89 -11.39 10.62
N LYS A 19 2.43 -11.66 11.81
CA LYS A 19 2.93 -10.62 12.74
C LYS A 19 4.11 -9.84 12.14
N LEU A 20 5.08 -10.53 11.52
CA LEU A 20 6.22 -9.89 10.86
C LEU A 20 5.75 -8.98 9.71
N LEU A 21 4.94 -9.51 8.79
CA LEU A 21 4.40 -8.72 7.68
C LEU A 21 3.57 -7.54 8.19
N HIS A 22 2.84 -7.70 9.30
CA HIS A 22 2.12 -6.61 9.95
C HIS A 22 3.04 -5.45 10.33
N TRP A 23 4.05 -5.73 11.16
CA TRP A 23 4.96 -4.72 11.69
C TRP A 23 5.84 -4.10 10.61
N VAL A 24 6.29 -4.88 9.62
CA VAL A 24 7.03 -4.36 8.47
C VAL A 24 6.17 -3.38 7.68
N THR A 25 4.91 -3.72 7.37
CA THR A 25 4.03 -2.77 6.67
C THR A 25 3.80 -1.50 7.48
N ALA A 26 3.58 -1.62 8.80
CA ALA A 26 3.38 -0.46 9.66
C ALA A 26 4.60 0.48 9.65
N ALA A 27 5.80 -0.06 9.82
CA ALA A 27 7.04 0.71 9.76
C ALA A 27 7.24 1.39 8.40
N LEU A 28 6.95 0.68 7.30
CA LEU A 28 7.02 1.24 5.95
C LEU A 28 5.99 2.37 5.73
N ILE A 29 4.76 2.25 6.26
CA ILE A 29 3.74 3.31 6.18
C ILE A 29 4.22 4.57 6.90
N PHE A 30 4.75 4.46 8.13
CA PHE A 30 5.30 5.62 8.84
C PHE A 30 6.46 6.27 8.07
N ALA A 31 7.38 5.47 7.54
CA ALA A 31 8.46 5.96 6.70
C ALA A 31 7.94 6.65 5.43
N MET A 32 6.89 6.12 4.80
CA MET A 32 6.26 6.68 3.60
C MET A 32 5.57 8.01 3.85
N VAL A 33 4.90 8.18 5.00
CA VAL A 33 4.31 9.47 5.40
C VAL A 33 5.42 10.52 5.56
N GLY A 34 6.47 10.21 6.33
CA GLY A 34 7.60 11.11 6.51
C GLY A 34 8.32 11.45 5.19
N LEU A 35 8.60 10.44 4.36
CA LEU A 35 9.22 10.61 3.05
C LEU A 35 8.34 11.44 2.11
N GLY A 36 7.02 11.22 2.12
CA GLY A 36 6.05 11.95 1.30
C GLY A 36 6.00 13.43 1.64
N VAL A 37 6.07 13.78 2.93
CA VAL A 37 6.16 15.18 3.39
C VAL A 37 7.53 15.79 3.07
N TYR A 38 8.60 15.01 3.19
CA TYR A 38 9.97 15.51 2.97
C TYR A 38 10.25 15.77 1.48
N MET A 39 9.84 14.88 0.58
CA MET A 39 10.13 15.00 -0.85
C MET A 39 9.47 16.19 -1.53
N THR A 40 8.45 16.79 -0.90
CA THR A 40 7.72 17.96 -1.39
C THR A 40 8.25 19.30 -0.87
N GLN A 41 9.22 19.28 0.06
CA GLN A 41 9.78 20.50 0.65
C GLN A 41 10.47 21.38 -0.40
N GLU A 42 10.44 22.68 -0.13
CA GLU A 42 11.19 23.69 -0.89
C GLU A 42 12.69 23.59 -0.58
N GLY A 43 13.54 24.10 -1.48
CA GLY A 43 15.00 24.11 -1.31
C GLY A 43 15.73 22.82 -1.69
N LEU A 44 15.04 21.71 -1.95
CA LEU A 44 15.66 20.50 -2.52
C LEU A 44 15.97 20.69 -4.01
N ASP A 45 17.18 20.33 -4.42
CA ASP A 45 17.56 20.33 -5.84
C ASP A 45 16.81 19.25 -6.64
N LEU A 46 16.77 19.41 -7.96
CA LEU A 46 16.01 18.53 -8.86
C LEU A 46 16.48 17.07 -8.80
N ALA A 47 17.79 16.82 -8.68
CA ALA A 47 18.33 15.47 -8.64
C ALA A 47 17.97 14.77 -7.32
N THR A 48 18.02 15.49 -6.20
CA THR A 48 17.57 14.98 -4.89
C THR A 48 16.08 14.70 -4.90
N LYS A 49 15.25 15.64 -5.39
CA LYS A 49 13.80 15.41 -5.53
C LYS A 49 13.53 14.16 -6.37
N PHE A 50 14.16 14.04 -7.53
CA PHE A 50 14.00 12.86 -8.39
C PHE A 50 14.32 11.56 -7.65
N ARG A 51 15.44 11.48 -6.92
CA ARG A 51 15.81 10.29 -6.14
C ARG A 51 14.79 9.97 -5.05
N LEU A 52 14.29 10.97 -4.33
CA LEU A 52 13.29 10.80 -3.29
C LEU A 52 11.96 10.30 -3.86
N TYR A 53 11.49 10.86 -4.99
CA TYR A 53 10.30 10.37 -5.68
C TYR A 53 10.47 8.93 -6.19
N GLN A 54 11.62 8.57 -6.75
CA GLN A 54 11.88 7.19 -7.16
C GLN A 54 11.91 6.22 -5.95
N LEU A 55 12.50 6.65 -4.82
CA LEU A 55 12.49 5.88 -3.59
C LEU A 55 11.06 5.70 -3.04
N HIS A 56 10.27 6.77 -3.01
CA HIS A 56 8.87 6.74 -2.56
C HIS A 56 8.04 5.78 -3.41
N LYS A 57 8.16 5.84 -4.75
CA LYS A 57 7.51 4.89 -5.66
C LYS A 57 7.94 3.45 -5.40
N SER A 58 9.24 3.23 -5.19
CA SER A 58 9.79 1.89 -4.93
C SER A 58 9.24 1.27 -3.64
N ILE A 59 9.24 2.04 -2.54
CA ILE A 59 8.68 1.60 -1.27
C ILE A 59 7.16 1.42 -1.38
N GLY A 60 6.45 2.30 -2.11
CA GLY A 60 5.03 2.17 -2.37
C GLY A 60 4.65 0.87 -3.08
N VAL A 61 5.42 0.45 -4.09
CA VAL A 61 5.23 -0.85 -4.76
C VAL A 61 5.54 -2.02 -3.82
N THR A 62 6.55 -1.91 -2.97
CA THR A 62 6.82 -2.92 -1.93
C THR A 62 5.66 -3.05 -0.94
N VAL A 63 5.06 -1.93 -0.50
CA VAL A 63 3.88 -1.93 0.36
C VAL A 63 2.68 -2.58 -0.34
N LEU A 64 2.47 -2.30 -1.64
CA LEU A 64 1.43 -2.95 -2.46
C LEU A 64 1.63 -4.47 -2.48
N ALA A 65 2.84 -4.93 -2.79
CA ALA A 65 3.16 -6.36 -2.84
C ALA A 65 2.94 -7.06 -1.48
N ILE A 66 3.42 -6.47 -0.38
CA ILE A 66 3.19 -6.99 0.97
C ILE A 66 1.68 -7.02 1.29
N THR A 67 0.94 -5.98 0.91
CA THR A 67 -0.52 -5.90 1.15
C THR A 67 -1.25 -7.02 0.42
N VAL A 68 -0.91 -7.28 -0.84
CA VAL A 68 -1.47 -8.41 -1.62
C VAL A 68 -1.14 -9.75 -0.95
N ILE A 69 0.13 -9.96 -0.57
CA ILE A 69 0.55 -11.18 0.14
C ILE A 69 -0.25 -11.36 1.43
N ARG A 70 -0.45 -10.29 2.20
CA ARG A 70 -1.22 -10.33 3.45
C ARG A 70 -2.69 -10.65 3.21
N LEU A 71 -3.32 -10.07 2.19
CA LEU A 71 -4.71 -10.36 1.84
C LEU A 71 -4.88 -11.83 1.42
N VAL A 72 -3.98 -12.35 0.59
CA VAL A 72 -3.97 -13.76 0.18
C VAL A 72 -3.73 -14.67 1.39
N ALA A 73 -2.75 -14.36 2.23
CA ALA A 73 -2.45 -15.13 3.43
C ALA A 73 -3.60 -15.13 4.43
N ARG A 74 -4.31 -14.01 4.58
CA ARG A 74 -5.52 -13.92 5.42
C ARG A 74 -6.65 -14.79 4.87
N GLN A 75 -6.81 -14.84 3.56
CA GLN A 75 -7.83 -15.67 2.91
C GLN A 75 -7.53 -17.17 3.04
N ILE A 76 -6.25 -17.56 2.92
CA ILE A 76 -5.82 -18.96 3.02
C ILE A 76 -5.81 -19.45 4.47
N ASN A 77 -5.24 -18.67 5.40
CA ASN A 77 -5.05 -19.10 6.79
C ASN A 77 -6.24 -18.78 7.70
N GLY A 78 -7.18 -17.95 7.23
CA GLY A 78 -8.26 -17.42 8.05
C GLY A 78 -7.79 -16.41 9.09
N VAL A 79 -8.73 -15.93 9.90
CA VAL A 79 -8.48 -15.03 11.03
C VAL A 79 -8.84 -15.78 12.32
N PRO A 80 -8.00 -15.72 13.37
CA PRO A 80 -8.36 -16.29 14.66
C PRO A 80 -9.70 -15.76 15.16
N ALA A 81 -10.52 -16.63 15.76
CA ALA A 81 -11.81 -16.24 16.30
C ALA A 81 -11.64 -15.26 17.47
N LEU A 82 -12.42 -14.17 17.48
CA LEU A 82 -12.48 -13.26 18.61
C LEU A 82 -13.07 -13.98 19.84
N PRO A 83 -12.60 -13.69 21.06
CA PRO A 83 -13.14 -14.28 22.27
C PRO A 83 -14.65 -14.08 22.40
N ALA A 84 -15.34 -15.05 23.03
CA ALA A 84 -16.80 -15.03 23.16
C ALA A 84 -17.34 -13.87 24.03
N HIS A 85 -16.49 -13.25 24.87
CA HIS A 85 -16.85 -12.15 25.74
C HIS A 85 -16.83 -10.76 25.05
N VAL A 86 -16.34 -10.67 23.81
CA VAL A 86 -16.34 -9.42 23.03
C VAL A 86 -17.76 -9.12 22.55
N HIS A 87 -18.25 -7.90 22.79
CA HIS A 87 -19.60 -7.51 22.39
C HIS A 87 -19.75 -7.50 20.86
N GLY A 88 -20.97 -7.74 20.36
CA GLY A 88 -21.24 -7.80 18.92
C GLY A 88 -20.84 -6.53 18.16
N TRP A 89 -21.03 -5.35 18.78
CA TRP A 89 -20.64 -4.08 18.18
C TRP A 89 -19.12 -3.87 18.16
N GLU A 90 -18.39 -4.32 19.18
CA GLU A 90 -16.91 -4.28 19.22
C GLU A 90 -16.33 -5.18 18.13
N ARG A 91 -16.90 -6.37 17.95
CA ARG A 91 -16.55 -7.30 16.88
C ARG A 91 -16.78 -6.68 15.51
N PHE A 92 -17.93 -6.03 15.31
CA PHE A 92 -18.23 -5.34 14.05
C PHE A 92 -17.24 -4.19 13.82
N ALA A 93 -17.02 -3.33 14.80
CA ALA A 93 -16.10 -2.20 14.72
C ALA A 93 -14.67 -2.65 14.39
N ALA A 94 -14.16 -3.71 15.05
CA ALA A 94 -12.85 -4.26 14.78
C ALA A 94 -12.71 -4.78 13.35
N HIS A 95 -13.71 -5.50 12.84
CA HIS A 95 -13.69 -5.98 11.46
C HIS A 95 -13.82 -4.84 10.44
N ALA A 96 -14.69 -3.86 10.72
CA ALA A 96 -14.89 -2.69 9.86
C ALA A 96 -13.60 -1.86 9.78
N ALA A 97 -12.94 -1.60 10.90
CA ALA A 97 -11.67 -0.86 10.95
C ALA A 97 -10.56 -1.59 10.17
N HIS A 98 -10.39 -2.90 10.36
CA HIS A 98 -9.41 -3.67 9.59
C HIS A 98 -9.73 -3.68 8.09
N GLY A 99 -11.00 -3.86 7.72
CA GLY A 99 -11.44 -3.81 6.33
C GLY A 99 -11.16 -2.45 5.69
N ALA A 100 -11.50 -1.36 6.40
CA ALA A 100 -11.25 0.00 5.96
C ALA A 100 -9.74 0.28 5.78
N LEU A 101 -8.90 -0.13 6.73
CA LEU A 101 -7.45 0.03 6.62
C LEU A 101 -6.85 -0.74 5.43
N TYR A 102 -7.29 -1.98 5.19
CA TYR A 102 -6.87 -2.74 4.00
C TYR A 102 -7.30 -2.04 2.71
N ALA A 103 -8.56 -1.63 2.62
CA ALA A 103 -9.08 -0.92 1.46
C ALA A 103 -8.33 0.39 1.23
N LEU A 104 -8.03 1.15 2.28
CA LEU A 104 -7.34 2.43 2.21
C LEU A 104 -5.89 2.27 1.74
N VAL A 105 -5.10 1.38 2.37
CA VAL A 105 -3.69 1.14 1.97
C VAL A 105 -3.61 0.60 0.55
N PHE A 106 -4.49 -0.34 0.19
CA PHE A 106 -4.52 -0.89 -1.16
C PHE A 106 -4.90 0.17 -2.19
N SER A 107 -5.96 0.95 -1.93
CA SER A 107 -6.38 2.02 -2.84
C SER A 107 -5.34 3.13 -2.95
N MET A 108 -4.67 3.51 -1.85
CA MET A 108 -3.59 4.50 -1.84
C MET A 108 -2.42 4.08 -2.72
N THR A 109 -1.97 2.84 -2.61
CA THR A 109 -0.86 2.35 -3.44
C THR A 109 -1.25 2.23 -4.92
N LEU A 110 -2.49 1.85 -5.22
CA LEU A 110 -3.02 1.84 -6.59
C LEU A 110 -3.15 3.24 -7.18
N THR A 111 -3.64 4.23 -6.43
CA THR A 111 -3.75 5.61 -6.92
C THR A 111 -2.38 6.23 -7.16
N GLY A 112 -1.37 5.90 -6.35
CA GLY A 112 0.01 6.31 -6.59
C GLY A 112 0.57 5.70 -7.88
N TRP A 113 0.29 4.42 -8.15
CA TRP A 113 0.68 3.77 -9.40
C TRP A 113 -0.07 4.34 -10.63
N ALA A 114 -1.36 4.63 -10.48
CA ALA A 114 -2.16 5.28 -11.51
C ALA A 114 -1.64 6.68 -11.83
N MET A 115 -1.33 7.49 -10.80
CA MET A 115 -0.76 8.83 -10.93
C MET A 115 0.52 8.82 -11.78
N VAL A 116 1.45 7.91 -11.50
CA VAL A 116 2.72 7.84 -12.27
C VAL A 116 2.51 7.31 -13.68
N SER A 117 1.46 6.52 -13.91
CA SER A 117 1.12 5.96 -15.22
C SER A 117 0.55 6.99 -16.19
N VAL A 118 -0.03 8.09 -15.67
CA VAL A 118 -0.57 9.21 -16.47
C VAL A 118 0.33 10.44 -16.46
N ALA A 119 1.48 10.40 -15.78
CA ALA A 119 2.37 11.54 -15.64
C ALA A 119 2.84 12.09 -17.01
N ALA A 120 2.78 13.41 -17.18
CA ALA A 120 3.06 14.08 -18.46
C ALA A 120 4.40 13.67 -19.10
N PHE A 121 5.46 13.55 -18.30
CA PHE A 121 6.80 13.24 -18.78
C PHE A 121 7.11 11.73 -18.88
N SER A 122 6.15 10.86 -18.53
CA SER A 122 6.24 9.38 -18.63
C SER A 122 7.59 8.80 -18.16
N ILE A 123 8.16 9.39 -17.12
CA ILE A 123 9.45 8.99 -16.57
C ILE A 123 9.33 7.56 -16.05
N PRO A 124 10.15 6.60 -16.53
CA PRO A 124 10.10 5.23 -16.05
C PRO A 124 10.24 5.16 -14.52
N THR A 125 9.39 4.36 -13.91
CA THR A 125 9.56 4.00 -12.51
C THR A 125 10.57 2.87 -12.43
N MET A 126 11.74 3.16 -11.85
CA MET A 126 12.81 2.19 -11.66
C MET A 126 12.84 1.80 -10.18
N LEU A 127 12.29 0.63 -9.86
CA LEU A 127 12.27 0.13 -8.48
C LEU A 127 13.69 -0.03 -7.99
N TYR A 128 14.01 0.73 -6.94
CA TYR A 128 15.34 0.79 -6.33
C TYR A 128 16.47 1.06 -7.35
N GLY A 129 16.13 1.74 -8.47
CA GLY A 129 17.06 2.06 -9.55
C GLY A 129 17.41 0.90 -10.49
N VAL A 130 16.82 -0.28 -10.33
CA VAL A 130 17.25 -1.51 -11.02
C VAL A 130 16.16 -2.17 -11.86
N ILE A 131 14.93 -2.28 -11.33
CA ILE A 131 13.86 -3.03 -11.98
C ILE A 131 12.85 -2.06 -12.58
N PRO A 132 12.62 -2.05 -13.91
CA PRO A 132 11.57 -1.23 -14.50
C PRO A 132 10.19 -1.72 -14.04
N TRP A 133 9.38 -0.82 -13.50
CA TRP A 133 7.99 -1.09 -13.16
C TRP A 133 7.07 -0.57 -14.27
N PRO A 134 6.14 -1.40 -14.78
CA PRO A 134 5.29 -0.99 -15.89
C PRO A 134 4.31 0.10 -15.48
N HIS A 135 3.96 0.97 -16.43
CA HIS A 135 2.76 1.78 -16.32
C HIS A 135 1.50 0.94 -16.57
N ILE A 136 0.37 1.40 -16.07
CA ILE A 136 -0.93 0.78 -16.33
C ILE A 136 -1.30 1.05 -17.81
N PRO A 137 -1.43 0.01 -18.68
CA PRO A 137 -1.51 0.20 -20.13
C PRO A 137 -2.62 1.15 -20.58
N PHE A 138 -3.86 0.92 -20.13
CA PHE A 138 -5.03 1.73 -20.52
C PHE A 138 -4.98 3.18 -20.00
N LEU A 139 -4.18 3.46 -18.96
CA LEU A 139 -3.95 4.82 -18.48
C LEU A 139 -2.81 5.50 -19.24
N ALA A 140 -1.77 4.74 -19.58
CA ALA A 140 -0.63 5.23 -20.33
C ALA A 140 -0.98 5.59 -21.78
N GLU A 141 -2.06 5.04 -22.32
CA GLU A 141 -2.55 5.28 -23.69
C GLU A 141 -3.53 6.46 -23.80
N LEU A 142 -3.90 7.10 -22.68
CA LEU A 142 -4.79 8.27 -22.70
C LEU A 142 -4.21 9.45 -23.48
N SER A 143 -5.09 10.31 -23.99
CA SER A 143 -4.69 11.56 -24.64
C SER A 143 -3.94 12.47 -23.65
N ALA A 144 -3.14 13.41 -24.17
CA ALA A 144 -2.38 14.33 -23.30
C ALA A 144 -3.30 15.19 -22.40
N GLU A 145 -4.47 15.57 -22.91
CA GLU A 145 -5.49 16.32 -22.17
C GLU A 145 -6.11 15.46 -21.06
N ASP A 146 -6.48 14.22 -21.37
CA ASP A 146 -7.04 13.28 -20.40
C ASP A 146 -6.02 12.92 -19.31
N LYS A 147 -4.75 12.73 -19.68
CA LYS A 147 -3.66 12.48 -18.73
C LYS A 147 -3.51 13.58 -17.71
N LYS A 148 -3.55 14.85 -18.13
CA LYS A 148 -3.46 16.00 -17.21
C LYS A 148 -4.60 16.00 -16.19
N THR A 149 -5.82 15.75 -16.66
CA THR A 149 -7.01 15.67 -15.80
C THR A 149 -6.91 14.49 -14.83
N ALA A 150 -6.54 13.31 -15.35
CA ALA A 150 -6.38 12.10 -14.56
C ALA A 150 -5.26 12.23 -13.52
N GLU A 151 -4.12 12.84 -13.87
CA GLU A 151 -2.99 13.07 -12.96
C GLU A 151 -3.42 13.93 -11.77
N ALA A 152 -4.17 15.01 -12.03
CA ALA A 152 -4.70 15.87 -10.96
C ALA A 152 -5.64 15.11 -10.02
N VAL A 153 -6.56 14.31 -10.56
CA VAL A 153 -7.50 13.49 -9.79
C VAL A 153 -6.75 12.44 -8.95
N PHE A 154 -5.82 11.69 -9.55
CA PHE A 154 -5.06 10.67 -8.83
C PHE A 154 -4.16 11.28 -7.75
N LYS A 155 -3.52 12.42 -8.02
CA LYS A 155 -2.73 13.14 -7.02
C LYS A 155 -3.58 13.54 -5.83
N GLN A 156 -4.72 14.20 -6.07
CA GLN A 156 -5.63 14.61 -4.99
C GLN A 156 -6.14 13.41 -4.20
N THR A 157 -6.54 12.34 -4.89
CA THR A 157 -7.03 11.12 -4.25
C THR A 157 -5.94 10.46 -3.40
N HIS A 158 -4.70 10.41 -3.90
CA HIS A 158 -3.56 9.87 -3.18
C HIS A 158 -3.24 10.68 -1.91
N GLU A 159 -3.27 12.02 -1.99
CA GLU A 159 -3.09 12.90 -0.85
C GLU A 159 -4.21 12.75 0.19
N ILE A 160 -5.49 12.70 -0.23
CA ILE A 160 -6.63 12.46 0.67
C ILE A 160 -6.47 11.13 1.39
N PHE A 161 -6.10 10.06 0.68
CA PHE A 161 -5.86 8.77 1.31
C PHE A 161 -4.68 8.80 2.28
N ALA A 162 -3.59 9.53 1.97
CA ALA A 162 -2.46 9.72 2.86
C ALA A 162 -2.87 10.40 4.18
N TYR A 163 -3.62 11.50 4.11
CA TYR A 163 -4.10 12.21 5.30
C TYR A 163 -5.11 11.38 6.10
N THR A 164 -6.02 10.70 5.42
CA THR A 164 -7.00 9.80 6.06
C THR A 164 -6.28 8.67 6.78
N LEU A 165 -5.28 8.05 6.14
CA LEU A 165 -4.49 6.97 6.72
C LEU A 165 -3.72 7.45 7.94
N THR A 166 -3.12 8.65 7.87
CA THR A 166 -2.41 9.28 8.99
C THR A 166 -3.37 9.51 10.18
N ALA A 167 -4.56 10.06 9.92
CA ALA A 167 -5.56 10.32 10.95
C ALA A 167 -6.14 9.05 11.58
N LEU A 168 -6.14 7.91 10.88
CA LEU A 168 -6.61 6.63 11.42
C LEU A 168 -5.55 5.86 12.22
N ILE A 169 -4.28 6.23 12.06
CA ILE A 169 -3.15 5.54 12.72
C ILE A 169 -2.70 6.28 14.00
N VAL A 170 -2.96 7.58 14.12
CA VAL A 170 -2.63 8.42 15.28
C VAL A 170 -3.83 8.53 16.22
#